data_AF-A0A534TXV4-F1
#
_entry.id   AF-A0A534TXV4-F1
#
_cell.length_a   1.000
_cell.length_b   1.000
_cell.length_c   1.000
_cell.angle_alpha   90.00
_cell.angle_beta   90.00
_cell.angle_gamma   90.00
#
_symmetry.space_group_name_H-M   'P 1'
#
loop_
_entity.id
_entity.type
_entity.pdbx_description
1 polymer ?
#
loop_
_entity_poly.entity_id
_entity_poly.type
_entity_poly.pdbx_seq_one_letter_code
_entity_poly.pdbx_strand_id
1 'polypeptide(L)'
;MSIYLRDIWSIPNPGDYKVHFGRWNKHEQPLEAWTRDRKEWQGWQEYRPQRNEFNRPLIFSVIQFYHETDAWLFGGVFRVLACHADRYEVELTDEGAGFIGR
;
A
#
# COMPACT_ATOMS: atom_id res chain seq x y z
N MET A 1 6.14 -21.56 -19.05
CA MET A 1 6.22 -20.17 -19.53
C MET A 1 6.05 -19.29 -18.32
N SER A 2 7.07 -18.51 -17.95
CA SER A 2 6.99 -17.60 -16.80
C SER A 2 6.49 -16.25 -17.27
N ILE A 3 5.50 -15.70 -16.59
CA ILE A 3 5.02 -14.33 -16.79
C ILE A 3 5.54 -13.51 -15.60
N TYR A 4 6.30 -12.46 -15.87
CA TYR A 4 6.79 -11.57 -14.82
C TYR A 4 5.82 -10.40 -14.61
N LEU A 5 5.83 -9.80 -13.42
CA LEU A 5 5.01 -8.62 -13.12
C LEU A 5 5.22 -7.50 -14.15
N ARG A 6 6.47 -7.25 -14.57
CA ARG A 6 6.80 -6.25 -15.60
C ARG A 6 6.18 -6.52 -16.97
N ASP A 7 5.79 -7.76 -17.25
CA ASP A 7 5.12 -8.13 -18.51
C ASP A 7 3.60 -7.86 -18.44
N ILE A 8 3.06 -7.68 -17.23
CA ILE A 8 1.64 -7.38 -16.96
C ILE A 8 1.44 -5.89 -16.67
N TRP A 9 2.29 -5.34 -15.80
CA TRP A 9 2.26 -3.95 -15.37
C TRP A 9 3.68 -3.40 -15.31
N SER A 10 3.99 -2.51 -16.25
CA SER A 10 5.26 -1.79 -16.26
C SER A 10 5.20 -0.64 -15.26
N ILE A 11 6.01 -0.73 -14.20
CA ILE A 11 6.16 0.32 -13.19
C ILE A 11 7.42 1.13 -13.55
N PRO A 12 7.26 2.36 -14.09
CA PRO A 12 8.41 3.21 -14.38
C PRO A 12 9.06 3.66 -13.08
N ASN A 13 10.40 3.66 -13.03
CA ASN A 13 11.20 4.09 -11.88
C ASN A 13 10.78 3.47 -10.54
N PRO A 14 11.00 2.16 -10.31
CA PRO A 14 10.64 1.51 -9.04
C PRO A 14 11.21 2.18 -7.78
N GLY A 15 12.28 2.97 -7.91
CA GLY A 15 12.88 3.75 -6.82
C GLY A 15 11.99 4.87 -6.25
N ASP A 16 10.96 5.29 -6.99
CA ASP A 16 9.98 6.29 -6.55
C ASP A 16 8.92 5.72 -5.61
N TYR A 17 8.92 4.39 -5.41
CA TYR A 17 7.95 3.69 -4.59
C TYR A 17 8.60 3.22 -3.29
N LYS A 18 7.94 3.48 -2.17
CA LYS A 18 8.17 2.79 -0.91
C LYS A 18 7.10 1.72 -0.76
N VAL A 19 7.51 0.46 -0.57
CA VAL A 19 6.54 -0.63 -0.34
C VAL A 19 6.05 -0.58 1.09
N HIS A 20 4.72 -0.61 1.28
CA HIS A 20 4.08 -0.77 2.59
C HIS A 20 3.43 -2.14 2.68
N PHE A 21 3.89 -2.93 3.66
CA PHE A 21 3.31 -4.24 3.99
C PHE A 21 2.31 -4.09 5.13
N GLY A 22 1.03 -3.98 4.79
CA GLY A 22 -0.06 -4.04 5.77
C GLY A 22 -0.10 -5.43 6.40
N ARG A 23 0.20 -5.49 7.70
CA ARG A 23 0.20 -6.72 8.51
C ARG A 23 -0.59 -6.49 9.79
N TRP A 24 -0.98 -7.58 10.47
CA TRP A 24 -1.57 -7.51 11.80
C TRP A 24 -0.76 -6.60 12.72
N ASN A 25 -1.40 -5.52 13.19
CA ASN A 25 -0.74 -4.48 13.99
C ASN A 25 -0.94 -4.68 15.51
N LYS A 26 -1.39 -5.87 15.94
CA LYS A 26 -1.84 -6.21 17.31
C LYS A 26 -3.23 -5.71 17.71
N HIS A 27 -3.89 -4.93 16.85
CA HIS A 27 -5.22 -4.38 17.10
C HIS A 27 -6.22 -4.71 15.98
N GLU A 28 -5.80 -4.63 14.72
CA GLU A 28 -6.65 -4.82 13.54
C GLU A 28 -5.94 -5.56 12.40
N GLN A 29 -6.70 -6.41 11.70
CA GLN A 29 -6.24 -7.09 10.49
C GLN A 29 -6.34 -6.12 9.30
N PRO A 30 -5.27 -5.95 8.51
CA PRO A 30 -5.27 -4.99 7.40
C PRO A 30 -6.32 -5.31 6.33
N LEU A 31 -6.61 -6.60 6.12
CA LEU A 31 -7.65 -7.06 5.20
C LEU A 31 -9.07 -6.66 5.68
N GLU A 32 -9.31 -6.64 6.99
CA GLU A 32 -10.59 -6.19 7.55
C GLU A 32 -10.78 -4.69 7.35
N ALA A 33 -9.75 -3.88 7.62
CA ALA A 33 -9.79 -2.44 7.33
C ALA A 33 -10.06 -2.16 5.85
N TRP A 34 -9.38 -2.88 4.96
CA TRP A 34 -9.57 -2.76 3.51
C TRP A 34 -10.97 -3.17 3.02
N THR A 35 -11.54 -4.23 3.58
CA THR A 35 -12.89 -4.69 3.19
C THR A 35 -14.01 -3.83 3.78
N ARG A 36 -13.77 -3.18 4.93
CA ARG A 36 -14.78 -2.40 5.64
C ARG A 36 -14.99 -1.03 5.02
N ASP A 37 -13.91 -0.26 4.83
CA ASP A 37 -13.99 1.11 4.32
C ASP A 37 -12.69 1.57 3.64
N ARG A 38 -12.84 2.30 2.53
CA ARG A 38 -11.69 2.77 1.76
C ARG A 38 -10.88 3.85 2.50
N LYS A 39 -11.54 4.69 3.31
CA LYS A 39 -10.84 5.72 4.10
C LYS A 39 -10.11 5.08 5.28
N GLU A 40 -10.68 4.06 5.90
CA GLU A 40 -9.95 3.27 6.92
C GLU A 40 -8.65 2.73 6.32
N TRP A 41 -8.71 2.09 5.15
CA TRP A 41 -7.49 1.62 4.47
C TRP A 41 -6.52 2.74 4.07
N GLN A 42 -7.02 3.88 3.62
CA GLN A 42 -6.15 5.04 3.36
C GLN A 42 -5.44 5.49 4.64
N GLY A 43 -6.12 5.46 5.79
CA GLY A 43 -5.52 5.76 7.09
C GLY A 43 -4.31 4.88 7.45
N TRP A 44 -4.26 3.64 6.96
CA TRP A 44 -3.07 2.78 7.09
C TRP A 44 -1.85 3.33 6.35
N GLN A 45 -2.06 4.08 5.26
CA GLN A 45 -1.01 4.74 4.48
C GLN A 45 -0.66 6.13 5.04
N GLU A 46 -1.52 6.67 5.90
CA GLU A 46 -1.31 7.94 6.62
C GLU A 46 -0.54 7.74 7.93
N TYR A 47 -0.44 6.51 8.43
CA TYR A 47 0.28 6.20 9.66
C TYR A 47 1.77 6.58 9.57
N ARG A 48 2.23 7.40 10.53
CA ARG A 48 3.63 7.81 10.64
C ARG A 48 4.24 7.35 11.96
N PRO A 49 5.23 6.44 11.94
CA PRO A 49 6.02 6.14 13.13
C PRO A 49 7.00 7.29 13.43
N GLN A 50 7.84 7.16 14.45
CA GLN A 50 8.81 8.20 14.82
C GLN A 50 9.76 8.60 13.66
N ARG A 51 10.03 7.67 12.74
CA ARG A 51 10.88 7.86 11.57
C ARG A 51 10.03 8.14 10.33
N ASN A 52 10.59 8.92 9.40
CA ASN A 52 9.98 9.08 8.08
C ASN A 52 10.18 7.81 7.23
N GLU A 53 9.22 6.89 7.28
CA GLU A 53 9.24 5.63 6.53
C GLU A 53 8.78 5.79 5.08
N PHE A 54 7.74 6.60 4.81
CA PHE A 54 7.28 6.94 3.45
C PHE A 54 8.05 8.15 2.89
N ASN A 55 9.36 7.98 2.77
CA ASN A 55 10.30 8.98 2.26
C ASN A 55 10.49 8.93 0.73
N ARG A 56 9.44 8.51 0.01
CA ARG A 56 9.37 8.43 -1.44
C ARG A 56 8.06 9.06 -1.92
N PRO A 57 7.98 9.53 -3.18
CA PRO A 57 6.75 10.15 -3.68
C PRO A 57 5.53 9.22 -3.67
N LEU A 58 5.75 7.92 -3.86
CA LEU A 58 4.68 6.93 -3.97
C LEU A 58 4.83 5.83 -2.91
N ILE A 59 3.70 5.31 -2.44
CA ILE A 59 3.59 4.15 -1.58
C ILE A 59 2.96 3.03 -2.41
N PHE A 60 3.66 1.92 -2.56
CA PHE A 60 3.10 0.69 -3.14
C PHE A 60 2.56 -0.16 -2.01
N SER A 61 1.24 -0.20 -1.85
CA SER A 61 0.61 -0.85 -0.71
C SER A 61 0.21 -2.28 -1.01
N VAL A 62 0.54 -3.20 -0.09
CA VAL A 62 0.11 -4.60 -0.15
C VAL A 62 -0.47 -5.03 1.19
N ILE A 63 -1.48 -5.88 1.14
CA ILE A 63 -2.25 -6.37 2.29
C ILE A 63 -1.93 -7.83 2.49
N GLN A 64 -1.54 -8.22 3.70
CA GLN A 64 -1.37 -9.63 4.03
C GLN A 64 -2.72 -10.36 3.89
N PHE A 65 -2.78 -11.37 3.01
CA PHE A 65 -3.95 -12.22 2.88
C PHE A 65 -3.82 -13.41 3.83
N TYR A 66 -4.22 -13.22 5.09
CA TYR A 66 -3.94 -14.18 6.17
C TYR A 66 -4.61 -15.55 6.01
N HIS A 67 -5.48 -15.74 5.01
CA HIS A 67 -6.05 -17.04 4.66
C HIS A 67 -5.06 -17.94 3.89
N GLU A 68 -4.00 -17.38 3.32
CA GLU A 68 -2.98 -18.14 2.57
C GLU A 68 -1.56 -17.70 2.98
N THR A 69 -0.64 -18.66 3.06
CA THR A 69 0.76 -18.38 3.39
C THR A 69 1.44 -17.65 2.24
N ASP A 70 2.23 -16.63 2.56
CA ASP A 70 3.00 -15.82 1.59
C ASP A 70 2.16 -15.14 0.50
N ALA A 71 0.86 -14.98 0.73
CA ALA A 71 -0.07 -14.30 -0.18
C ALA A 71 -0.29 -12.84 0.25
N TRP A 72 -0.31 -11.95 -0.75
CA TRP A 72 -0.48 -10.52 -0.59
C TRP A 72 -1.43 -9.99 -1.66
N LEU A 73 -2.38 -9.17 -1.25
CA LEU A 73 -3.26 -8.46 -2.18
C LEU A 73 -2.71 -7.06 -2.44
N PHE A 74 -2.78 -6.63 -3.68
CA PHE A 74 -2.43 -5.26 -4.02
C PHE A 74 -3.47 -4.27 -3.45
N GLY A 75 -3.02 -3.39 -2.56
CA GLY A 75 -3.86 -2.43 -1.83
C GLY A 75 -3.94 -1.05 -2.49
N GLY A 76 -3.25 -0.83 -3.62
CA GLY A 76 -3.22 0.43 -4.35
C GLY A 76 -1.88 1.17 -4.25
N VAL A 77 -1.70 2.16 -5.14
CA VAL A 77 -0.59 3.11 -5.09
C VAL A 77 -1.11 4.43 -4.51
N PHE A 78 -0.40 4.96 -3.52
CA PHE A 78 -0.75 6.23 -2.88
C PHE A 78 0.35 7.25 -3.12
N ARG A 79 -0.01 8.48 -3.44
CA ARG A 79 0.91 9.62 -3.52
C ARG A 79 1.04 10.27 -2.15
N VAL A 80 2.26 10.50 -1.70
CA VAL A 80 2.52 11.28 -0.49
C VAL A 80 2.43 12.77 -0.86
N LEU A 81 1.44 13.46 -0.30
CA LEU A 81 1.22 14.90 -0.52
C LEU A 81 2.00 15.74 0.49
N ALA A 82 1.99 15.33 1.75
CA ALA A 82 2.71 15.99 2.83
C ALA A 82 3.15 15.01 3.93
N CYS A 83 4.22 15.37 4.64
CA CYS A 83 4.67 14.67 5.84
C CYS A 83 4.52 15.62 7.03
N HIS A 84 3.54 15.35 7.90
CA HIS A 84 3.33 16.09 9.14
C HIS A 84 4.13 15.48 10.29
N ALA A 85 4.01 16.06 11.48
CA ALA A 85 4.71 15.58 12.67
C ALA A 85 4.22 14.19 13.11
N ASP A 86 2.92 13.92 12.97
CA ASP A 86 2.20 12.76 13.51
C ASP A 86 1.61 11.83 12.44
N ARG A 87 1.54 12.28 11.18
CA ARG A 87 0.96 11.51 10.06
C ARG A 87 1.53 11.91 8.71
N TYR A 88 1.19 11.12 7.69
CA TYR A 88 1.27 11.53 6.29
C TYR A 88 -0.09 12.03 5.81
N GLU A 89 -0.06 12.90 4.82
CA GLU A 89 -1.21 13.18 3.97
C GLU A 89 -0.98 12.48 2.63
N VAL A 90 -1.93 11.65 2.21
CA VAL A 90 -1.79 10.80 1.03
C VAL A 90 -3.06 10.80 0.19
N GLU A 91 -2.93 10.44 -1.08
CA GLU A 91 -4.04 10.29 -2.01
C GLU A 91 -3.87 9.00 -2.82
N LEU A 92 -4.94 8.22 -2.97
CA LEU A 92 -4.95 7.05 -3.85
C LEU A 92 -4.85 7.49 -5.31
N THR A 93 -3.92 6.91 -6.07
CA THR A 93 -3.75 7.21 -7.50
C THR A 93 -4.52 6.22 -8.37
N ASP A 94 -4.67 6.54 -9.66
CA ASP A 94 -5.23 5.62 -10.65
C ASP A 94 -4.24 4.52 -11.09
N GLU A 95 -2.99 4.57 -10.61
CA GLU A 95 -1.94 3.63 -11.00
C GLU A 95 -2.25 2.22 -10.50
N GLY A 96 -2.44 1.30 -11.44
CA GLY A 96 -2.78 -0.09 -11.13
C GLY A 96 -4.18 -0.26 -10.52
N ALA A 97 -5.08 0.72 -10.65
CA ALA A 97 -6.43 0.64 -10.09
C ALA A 97 -7.19 -0.65 -10.46
N GLY A 98 -6.97 -1.17 -11.68
CA GLY A 98 -7.55 -2.45 -12.15
C GLY A 98 -6.99 -3.70 -11.48
N PHE A 99 -5.88 -3.58 -10.75
CA PHE A 99 -5.25 -4.67 -10.00
C PHE A 99 -5.56 -4.61 -8.50
N ILE A 100 -6.27 -3.60 -8.01
CA ILE A 100 -6.58 -3.50 -6.57
C ILE A 100 -7.38 -4.74 -6.13
N GLY A 101 -6.92 -5.40 -5.08
CA GLY A 101 -7.48 -6.65 -4.57
C GLY A 101 -7.06 -7.91 -5.34
N ARG A 102 -6.06 -7.82 -6.24
CA ARG A 102 -5.44 -8.94 -6.94
C ARG A 102 -4.13 -9.38 -6.28
#